data_AF-A0A7C1GMY0-F1
#
_entry.id   AF-A0A7C1GMY0-F1
#
_cell.length_a   1.000
_cell.length_b   1.000
_cell.length_c   1.000
_cell.angle_alpha   90.00
_cell.angle_beta   90.00
_cell.angle_gamma   90.00
#
_symmetry.space_group_name_H-M   'P 1'
#
loop_
_entity.id
_entity.type
_entity.pdbx_description
1 polymer ?
#
loop_
_entity_poly.entity_id
_entity_poly.type
_entity_poly.pdbx_seq_one_letter_code
_entity_poly.pdbx_strand_id
1 'polypeptide(L)'
;MKNCTNSLRVLTLAMLATVFFSCGNKQAKQAEELQAGSKEQAFQEVTTYPIPTSFEVIQMINKAGASFIIGICNPVDNVGKYMTEKAKAVNLGIYGADLAYSTTYQMKQETMNFLKVCKQLVEELNINAGFTPELALNVEKNIDNKDSLIVIFTNSYYETYRTLVQNQKESLSLLVVAGSWIEGVYITSQIALTSRDNTEFIKILANQKAPLAKLMELMTPRADVPEVKELMDMLAPIQAIYNKVEGEKLTNDQFQKLMEEITKVRNALV
;
A
#
# COMPACT_ATOMS: atom_id res chain seq x y z
N MET A 1 53.07 -70.48 57.53
CA MET A 1 52.60 -71.78 57.02
C MET A 1 51.92 -71.58 55.67
N LYS A 2 52.48 -72.24 54.65
CA LYS A 2 51.87 -72.78 53.41
C LYS A 2 51.09 -71.85 52.45
N ASN A 3 51.73 -71.69 51.29
CA ASN A 3 51.26 -71.45 49.93
C ASN A 3 49.88 -72.04 49.55
N CYS A 4 49.17 -71.35 48.64
CA CYS A 4 48.43 -71.94 47.52
C CYS A 4 48.13 -70.87 46.43
N THR A 5 48.78 -70.96 45.26
CA THR A 5 48.22 -71.23 43.90
C THR A 5 47.53 -70.04 43.21
N ASN A 6 48.10 -69.51 42.11
CA ASN A 6 47.80 -69.81 40.68
C ASN A 6 46.29 -69.58 40.34
N SER A 7 45.85 -68.86 39.30
CA SER A 7 46.39 -68.64 37.96
C SER A 7 45.51 -67.66 37.16
N LEU A 8 46.14 -66.77 36.38
CA LEU A 8 45.88 -66.48 34.97
C LEU A 8 44.42 -66.52 34.44
N ARG A 9 43.81 -65.35 34.19
CA ARG A 9 42.89 -65.14 33.05
C ARG A 9 43.01 -63.72 32.46
N VAL A 10 43.70 -63.67 31.33
CA VAL A 10 43.34 -63.00 30.06
C VAL A 10 42.82 -61.56 30.13
N LEU A 11 43.77 -60.64 29.88
CA LEU A 11 43.71 -59.52 28.94
C LEU A 11 42.34 -59.23 28.29
N THR A 12 41.74 -58.08 28.60
CA THR A 12 40.82 -57.42 27.66
C THR A 12 41.08 -55.92 27.65
N LEU A 13 41.10 -55.41 26.42
CA LEU A 13 41.71 -54.20 25.92
C LEU A 13 40.97 -52.93 26.38
N ALA A 14 41.74 -51.92 26.78
CA ALA A 14 41.27 -50.55 26.90
C ALA A 14 41.11 -49.92 25.51
N MET A 15 39.96 -49.31 25.23
CA MET A 15 39.86 -48.20 24.27
C MET A 15 38.61 -47.36 24.59
N LEU A 16 38.77 -46.40 25.50
CA LEU A 16 37.77 -45.37 25.76
C LEU A 16 37.95 -44.27 24.70
N ALA A 17 37.10 -44.25 23.69
CA ALA A 17 37.07 -43.19 22.68
C ALA A 17 36.43 -41.93 23.30
N THR A 18 37.25 -40.93 23.63
CA THR A 18 36.79 -39.56 23.90
C THR A 18 36.47 -38.87 22.58
N VAL A 19 35.19 -38.92 22.18
CA VAL A 19 34.68 -38.07 21.10
C VAL A 19 34.46 -36.67 21.68
N PHE A 20 35.40 -35.75 21.41
CA PHE A 20 35.20 -34.33 21.64
C PHE A 20 34.09 -33.81 20.71
N PHE A 21 32.99 -33.35 21.31
CA PHE A 21 31.95 -32.55 20.65
C PHE A 21 32.55 -31.24 20.14
N SER A 22 32.87 -31.19 18.84
CA SER A 22 33.12 -29.94 18.10
C SER A 22 32.00 -29.76 17.08
N CYS A 23 30.81 -29.41 17.55
CA CYS A 23 29.68 -29.06 16.71
C CYS A 23 28.76 -28.05 17.42
N GLY A 24 29.31 -26.88 17.75
CA GLY A 24 28.55 -25.76 18.33
C GLY A 24 28.39 -24.55 17.37
N ASN A 25 29.14 -24.52 16.27
CA ASN A 25 29.26 -23.30 15.44
C ASN A 25 28.41 -23.31 14.15
N LYS A 26 27.80 -24.44 13.78
CA LYS A 26 26.93 -24.54 12.59
C LYS A 26 25.45 -24.28 12.88
N GLN A 27 24.96 -24.67 14.07
CA GLN A 27 23.56 -24.44 14.46
C GLN A 27 23.28 -22.98 14.81
N ALA A 28 24.24 -22.25 15.37
CA ALA A 28 24.10 -20.81 15.66
C ALA A 28 24.01 -19.98 14.35
N LYS A 29 24.90 -20.24 13.38
CA LYS A 29 24.87 -19.56 12.07
C LYS A 29 23.60 -19.85 11.27
N GLN A 30 23.12 -21.09 11.32
CA GLN A 30 21.90 -21.48 10.59
C GLN A 30 20.63 -20.88 11.23
N ALA A 31 20.61 -20.73 12.56
CA ALA A 31 19.53 -20.02 13.26
C ALA A 31 19.57 -18.51 13.01
N GLU A 32 20.75 -17.88 12.99
CA GLU A 32 20.93 -16.46 12.63
C GLU A 32 20.54 -16.18 11.18
N GLU A 33 20.89 -17.04 10.22
CA GLU A 33 20.49 -16.89 8.80
C GLU A 33 18.99 -17.07 8.58
N LEU A 34 18.33 -18.01 9.28
CA LEU A 34 16.87 -18.17 9.25
C LEU A 34 16.13 -17.00 9.91
N GLN A 35 16.67 -16.47 11.01
CA GLN A 35 16.08 -15.34 11.71
C GLN A 35 16.33 -14.01 10.99
N ALA A 36 17.47 -13.85 10.32
CA ALA A 36 17.74 -12.73 9.41
C ALA A 36 16.85 -12.82 8.18
N GLY A 37 16.74 -13.98 7.52
CA GLY A 37 15.86 -14.18 6.36
C GLY A 37 14.38 -13.92 6.67
N SER A 38 13.87 -14.36 7.83
CA SER A 38 12.49 -14.08 8.25
C SER A 38 12.25 -12.61 8.62
N LYS A 39 13.23 -11.93 9.23
CA LYS A 39 13.16 -10.49 9.48
C LYS A 39 13.22 -9.68 8.21
N GLU A 40 14.09 -10.03 7.27
CA GLU A 40 14.19 -9.37 5.97
C GLU A 40 12.90 -9.56 5.15
N GLN A 41 12.33 -10.77 5.13
CA GLN A 41 11.06 -11.04 4.46
C GLN A 41 9.90 -10.28 5.11
N ALA A 42 9.79 -10.29 6.44
CA ALA A 42 8.78 -9.51 7.15
C ALA A 42 8.96 -7.99 6.93
N PHE A 43 10.20 -7.50 6.87
CA PHE A 43 10.51 -6.11 6.59
C PHE A 43 10.20 -5.72 5.13
N GLN A 44 10.45 -6.61 4.17
CA GLN A 44 10.08 -6.43 2.76
C GLN A 44 8.56 -6.44 2.56
N GLU A 45 7.82 -7.32 3.24
CA GLU A 45 6.35 -7.32 3.22
C GLU A 45 5.76 -6.01 3.77
N VAL A 46 6.34 -5.48 4.86
CA VAL A 46 5.85 -4.25 5.50
C VAL A 46 6.24 -2.99 4.71
N THR A 47 7.33 -3.02 3.92
CA THR A 47 7.78 -1.91 3.07
C THR A 47 7.24 -1.94 1.63
N THR A 48 6.52 -3.00 1.26
CA THR A 48 5.81 -3.08 -0.02
C THR A 48 4.44 -2.43 0.12
N TYR A 49 4.05 -1.65 -0.89
CA TYR A 49 2.76 -0.97 -0.90
C TYR A 49 1.61 -2.00 -0.81
N PRO A 50 0.66 -1.84 0.10
CA PRO A 50 -0.13 -2.98 0.62
C PRO A 50 -1.33 -3.42 -0.23
N ILE A 51 -1.76 -2.57 -1.17
CA ILE A 51 -2.95 -2.76 -2.02
C ILE A 51 -2.64 -2.28 -3.44
N PRO A 52 -3.41 -2.61 -4.48
CA PRO A 52 -3.19 -2.02 -5.81
C PRO A 52 -3.16 -0.49 -5.72
N THR A 53 -2.16 0.11 -6.35
CA THR A 53 -2.02 1.57 -6.41
C THR A 53 -3.13 2.18 -7.27
N SER A 54 -3.40 3.46 -7.08
CA SER A 54 -4.30 4.19 -7.95
C SER A 54 -3.85 4.16 -9.41
N PHE A 55 -2.55 4.11 -9.71
CA PHE A 55 -2.07 3.89 -11.08
C PHE A 55 -2.54 2.57 -11.67
N GLU A 56 -2.43 1.47 -10.93
CA GLU A 56 -2.87 0.15 -11.43
C GLU A 56 -4.38 0.14 -11.69
N VAL A 57 -5.18 0.70 -10.77
CA VAL A 57 -6.64 0.82 -10.94
C VAL A 57 -6.99 1.72 -12.11
N ILE A 58 -6.30 2.85 -12.24
CA ILE A 58 -6.54 3.83 -13.30
C ILE A 58 -6.12 3.28 -14.67
N GLN A 59 -5.06 2.47 -14.73
CA GLN A 59 -4.69 1.75 -15.95
C GLN A 59 -5.76 0.71 -16.34
N MET A 60 -6.38 0.03 -15.37
CA MET A 60 -7.47 -0.91 -15.66
C MET A 60 -8.68 -0.20 -16.28
N ILE A 61 -9.12 0.93 -15.73
CA ILE A 61 -10.24 1.72 -16.31
C ILE A 61 -9.86 2.28 -17.69
N ASN A 62 -8.61 2.72 -17.89
CA ASN A 62 -8.16 3.23 -19.19
C ASN A 62 -8.14 2.11 -20.25
N LYS A 63 -7.68 0.91 -19.89
CA LYS A 63 -7.74 -0.29 -20.75
C LYS A 63 -9.17 -0.73 -21.06
N ALA A 64 -10.11 -0.51 -20.14
CA ALA A 64 -11.54 -0.76 -20.35
C ALA A 64 -12.22 0.33 -21.24
N GLY A 65 -11.47 1.31 -21.74
CA GLY A 65 -11.96 2.29 -22.72
C GLY A 65 -12.62 3.53 -22.12
N ALA A 66 -12.42 3.78 -20.83
CA ALA A 66 -12.88 5.03 -20.21
C ALA A 66 -12.24 6.25 -20.87
N SER A 67 -12.99 7.35 -20.91
CA SER A 67 -12.49 8.67 -21.29
C SER A 67 -12.18 9.51 -20.04
N PHE A 68 -11.35 10.54 -20.21
CA PHE A 68 -11.07 11.49 -19.13
C PHE A 68 -12.31 12.36 -18.86
N ILE A 69 -12.68 12.52 -17.60
CA ILE A 69 -13.79 13.36 -17.15
C ILE A 69 -13.19 14.58 -16.46
N ILE A 70 -13.48 15.76 -17.02
CA ILE A 70 -13.02 17.02 -16.45
C ILE A 70 -13.84 17.35 -15.20
N GLY A 71 -13.16 17.83 -14.15
CA GLY A 71 -13.81 18.40 -12.97
C GLY A 71 -14.23 17.40 -11.89
N ILE A 72 -13.86 16.13 -12.01
CA ILE A 72 -14.10 15.14 -10.93
C ILE A 72 -12.97 15.08 -9.89
N CYS A 73 -11.74 15.46 -10.26
CA CYS A 73 -10.59 15.50 -9.36
C CYS A 73 -10.74 16.52 -8.22
N ASN A 74 -9.92 16.40 -7.17
CA ASN A 74 -9.85 17.38 -6.09
C ASN A 74 -9.29 18.72 -6.62
N PRO A 75 -10.01 19.85 -6.48
CA PRO A 75 -9.51 21.15 -6.92
C PRO A 75 -8.21 21.52 -6.20
N VAL A 76 -7.16 21.85 -6.97
CA VAL A 76 -5.83 22.16 -6.42
C VAL A 76 -5.81 23.31 -5.42
N ASP A 77 -6.78 24.24 -5.51
CA ASP A 77 -6.94 25.35 -4.57
C ASP A 77 -7.31 24.88 -3.14
N ASN A 78 -7.74 23.62 -2.98
CA ASN A 78 -8.01 23.05 -1.68
C ASN A 78 -6.73 22.73 -0.88
N VAL A 79 -5.54 22.66 -1.50
CA VAL A 79 -4.29 22.32 -0.79
C VAL A 79 -4.06 23.21 0.44
N GLY A 80 -4.35 24.51 0.34
CA GLY A 80 -4.20 25.47 1.43
C GLY A 80 -5.23 25.34 2.56
N LYS A 81 -6.25 24.48 2.40
CA LYS A 81 -7.31 24.24 3.41
C LYS A 81 -6.96 23.11 4.37
N TYR A 82 -5.99 22.25 4.03
CA TYR A 82 -5.62 21.11 4.86
C TYR A 82 -4.69 21.52 5.99
N MET A 83 -5.26 21.78 7.17
CA MET A 83 -4.50 22.31 8.32
C MET A 83 -3.88 21.22 9.20
N THR A 84 -4.55 20.09 9.36
CA THR A 84 -4.11 19.01 10.25
C THR A 84 -3.25 17.99 9.52
N GLU A 85 -2.39 17.28 10.26
CA GLU A 85 -1.58 16.19 9.72
C GLU A 85 -2.45 15.12 9.06
N LYS A 86 -3.58 14.75 9.69
CA LYS A 86 -4.59 13.86 9.09
C LYS A 86 -5.05 14.36 7.72
N ALA A 87 -5.52 15.62 7.66
CA ALA A 87 -6.08 16.17 6.44
C ALA A 87 -5.05 16.18 5.30
N LYS A 88 -3.80 16.55 5.62
CA LYS A 88 -2.69 16.54 4.65
C LYS A 88 -2.35 15.14 4.17
N ALA A 89 -2.28 14.16 5.07
CA ALA A 89 -1.92 12.79 4.73
C ALA A 89 -2.98 12.11 3.86
N VAL A 90 -4.25 12.22 4.24
CA VAL A 90 -5.35 11.68 3.43
C VAL A 90 -5.38 12.37 2.06
N ASN A 91 -5.21 13.69 2.02
CA ASN A 91 -5.22 14.41 0.75
C ASN A 91 -3.97 14.18 -0.10
N LEU A 92 -2.82 13.83 0.47
CA LEU A 92 -1.67 13.37 -0.30
C LEU A 92 -2.02 12.08 -1.07
N GLY A 93 -2.78 11.18 -0.45
CA GLY A 93 -3.35 10.01 -1.12
C GLY A 93 -4.31 10.38 -2.25
N ILE A 94 -5.27 11.27 -1.97
CA ILE A 94 -6.27 11.74 -2.93
C ILE A 94 -5.61 12.39 -4.16
N TYR A 95 -4.73 13.38 -3.95
CA TYR A 95 -4.00 14.02 -5.04
C TYR A 95 -3.04 13.07 -5.74
N GLY A 96 -2.54 12.06 -5.04
CA GLY A 96 -1.88 10.94 -5.67
C GLY A 96 -2.77 10.34 -6.75
N ALA A 97 -3.98 9.90 -6.40
CA ALA A 97 -4.88 9.26 -7.36
C ALA A 97 -5.27 10.20 -8.50
N ASP A 98 -5.47 11.49 -8.22
CA ASP A 98 -5.71 12.51 -9.25
C ASP A 98 -4.52 12.68 -10.20
N LEU A 99 -3.29 12.66 -9.68
CA LEU A 99 -2.07 12.66 -10.47
C LEU A 99 -1.98 11.40 -11.34
N ALA A 100 -2.36 10.24 -10.81
CA ALA A 100 -2.42 9.01 -11.58
C ALA A 100 -3.44 9.07 -12.71
N TYR A 101 -4.57 9.73 -12.45
CA TYR A 101 -5.64 9.93 -13.41
C TYR A 101 -5.20 10.87 -14.53
N SER A 102 -4.74 12.07 -14.20
CA SER A 102 -4.26 13.02 -15.20
C SER A 102 -3.11 12.44 -16.04
N THR A 103 -2.17 11.73 -15.41
CA THR A 103 -1.02 11.12 -16.09
C THR A 103 -1.47 10.05 -17.09
N THR A 104 -2.36 9.15 -16.68
CA THR A 104 -2.80 8.03 -17.53
C THR A 104 -3.53 8.51 -18.78
N TYR A 105 -4.17 9.68 -18.71
CA TYR A 105 -4.89 10.32 -19.80
C TYR A 105 -4.10 11.41 -20.52
N GLN A 106 -2.81 11.58 -20.20
CA GLN A 106 -1.91 12.57 -20.82
C GLN A 106 -2.37 14.03 -20.67
N MET A 107 -3.07 14.33 -19.57
CA MET A 107 -3.50 15.66 -19.19
C MET A 107 -2.31 16.38 -18.54
N LYS A 108 -1.42 16.96 -19.37
CA LYS A 108 -0.09 17.46 -18.95
C LYS A 108 -0.18 18.58 -17.91
N GLN A 109 -1.08 19.53 -18.11
CA GLN A 109 -1.23 20.67 -17.21
C GLN A 109 -1.72 20.21 -15.84
N GLU A 110 -2.74 19.36 -15.82
CA GLU A 110 -3.30 18.74 -14.62
C GLU A 110 -2.25 17.89 -13.90
N THR A 111 -1.45 17.13 -14.65
CA THR A 111 -0.35 16.32 -14.11
C THR A 111 0.68 17.19 -13.38
N MET A 112 1.11 18.30 -13.98
CA MET A 112 2.04 19.22 -13.32
C MET A 112 1.41 19.92 -12.11
N ASN A 113 0.12 20.27 -12.19
CA ASN A 113 -0.61 20.88 -11.09
C ASN A 113 -0.71 19.93 -9.88
N PHE A 114 -1.12 18.67 -10.10
CA PHE A 114 -1.20 17.68 -9.02
C PHE A 114 0.17 17.28 -8.49
N LEU A 115 1.20 17.20 -9.34
CA LEU A 115 2.58 17.00 -8.87
C LEU A 115 3.02 18.10 -7.90
N LYS A 116 2.72 19.37 -8.22
CA LYS A 116 3.04 20.49 -7.34
C LYS A 116 2.32 20.39 -5.99
N VAL A 117 1.05 19.98 -5.99
CA VAL A 117 0.27 19.77 -4.76
C VAL A 117 0.84 18.61 -3.93
N CYS A 118 1.13 17.46 -4.55
CA CYS A 118 1.76 16.33 -3.87
C CYS A 118 3.10 16.72 -3.24
N LYS A 119 3.92 17.49 -3.98
CA LYS A 119 5.20 18.02 -3.48
C LYS A 119 4.99 18.91 -2.25
N GLN A 120 4.05 19.85 -2.31
CA GLN A 120 3.75 20.71 -1.16
C GLN A 120 3.32 19.87 0.06
N LEU A 121 2.45 18.88 -0.13
CA LEU A 121 1.96 18.05 0.97
C LEU A 121 3.06 17.18 1.58
N VAL A 122 3.98 16.60 0.80
CA VAL A 122 5.11 15.86 1.38
C VAL A 122 6.06 16.78 2.16
N GLU A 123 6.29 18.01 1.69
CA GLU A 123 7.08 19.01 2.42
C GLU A 123 6.41 19.37 3.75
N GLU A 124 5.11 19.66 3.74
CA GLU A 124 4.36 20.00 4.95
C GLU A 124 4.21 18.84 5.95
N LEU A 125 4.23 17.60 5.47
CA LEU A 125 4.23 16.38 6.29
C LEU A 125 5.64 15.95 6.74
N ASN A 126 6.68 16.69 6.33
CA ASN A 126 8.08 16.36 6.56
C ASN A 126 8.42 14.93 6.07
N ILE A 127 8.02 14.63 4.83
CA ILE A 127 8.31 13.38 4.12
C ILE A 127 9.36 13.70 3.06
N ASN A 128 10.61 13.42 3.35
CA ASN A 128 11.74 13.69 2.45
C ASN A 128 11.96 12.56 1.42
N ALA A 129 10.89 12.16 0.72
CA ALA A 129 10.92 11.04 -0.22
C ALA A 129 9.79 11.12 -1.26
N GLY A 130 9.95 10.40 -2.37
CA GLY A 130 8.92 10.19 -3.38
C GLY A 130 8.68 11.37 -4.31
N PHE A 131 8.34 12.55 -3.80
CA PHE A 131 8.02 13.77 -4.58
C PHE A 131 9.09 14.86 -4.44
N THR A 132 10.32 14.53 -4.84
CA THR A 132 11.50 15.40 -4.68
C THR A 132 11.67 16.42 -5.82
N PRO A 133 12.54 17.44 -5.67
CA PRO A 133 12.92 18.31 -6.79
C PRO A 133 13.51 17.55 -7.99
N GLU A 134 14.24 16.47 -7.74
CA GLU A 134 14.78 15.60 -8.82
C GLU A 134 13.66 14.89 -9.58
N LEU A 135 12.62 14.43 -8.88
CA LEU A 135 11.43 13.88 -9.53
C LEU A 135 10.81 14.88 -10.50
N ALA A 136 10.64 16.14 -10.06
CA ALA A 136 10.05 17.18 -10.90
C ALA A 136 10.83 17.38 -12.21
N LEU A 137 12.16 17.41 -12.15
CA LEU A 137 13.02 17.49 -13.34
C LEU A 137 12.87 16.25 -14.25
N ASN A 138 12.72 15.05 -13.67
CA ASN A 138 12.50 13.83 -14.43
C ASN A 138 11.13 13.81 -15.10
N VAL A 139 10.10 14.35 -14.44
CA VAL A 139 8.75 14.50 -15.01
C VAL A 139 8.77 15.48 -16.18
N GLU A 140 9.41 16.65 -16.03
CA GLU A 140 9.51 17.64 -17.11
C GLU A 140 10.16 17.05 -18.38
N LYS A 141 11.23 16.26 -18.21
CA LYS A 141 11.91 15.58 -19.33
C LYS A 141 11.06 14.50 -20.00
N ASN A 142 10.11 13.92 -19.28
CA ASN A 142 9.27 12.80 -19.73
C ASN A 142 7.80 13.19 -19.91
N ILE A 143 7.45 14.49 -19.90
CA ILE A 143 6.05 14.94 -19.84
C ILE A 143 5.21 14.47 -21.04
N ASP A 144 5.86 14.16 -22.16
CA ASP A 144 5.25 13.64 -23.39
C ASP A 144 5.20 12.10 -23.44
N ASN A 145 5.78 11.41 -22.45
CA ASN A 145 5.86 9.95 -22.40
C ASN A 145 5.07 9.40 -21.21
N LYS A 146 3.81 9.05 -21.48
CA LYS A 146 2.88 8.44 -20.51
C LYS A 146 3.49 7.25 -19.76
N ASP A 147 4.10 6.31 -20.46
CA ASP A 147 4.58 5.07 -19.86
C ASP A 147 5.75 5.35 -18.90
N SER A 148 6.66 6.25 -19.30
CA SER A 148 7.71 6.74 -18.40
C SER A 148 7.13 7.43 -17.17
N LEU A 149 6.13 8.31 -17.33
CA LEU A 149 5.52 9.02 -16.20
C LEU A 149 4.82 8.06 -15.23
N ILE A 150 4.11 7.05 -15.74
CA ILE A 150 3.47 6.03 -14.90
C ILE A 150 4.52 5.32 -14.04
N VAL A 151 5.66 4.91 -14.63
CA VAL A 151 6.74 4.26 -13.88
C VAL A 151 7.34 5.21 -12.84
N ILE A 152 7.62 6.47 -13.22
CA ILE A 152 8.18 7.49 -12.34
C ILE A 152 7.29 7.70 -11.11
N PHE A 153 5.99 7.94 -11.31
CA PHE A 153 5.08 8.22 -10.20
C PHE A 153 4.71 6.97 -9.38
N THR A 154 4.64 5.79 -10.00
CA THR A 154 4.46 4.54 -9.25
C THR A 154 5.64 4.30 -8.30
N ASN A 155 6.87 4.57 -8.75
CA ASN A 155 8.04 4.51 -7.88
C ASN A 155 7.98 5.54 -6.75
N SER A 156 7.53 6.77 -7.03
CA SER A 156 7.33 7.80 -5.99
C SER A 156 6.35 7.37 -4.90
N TYR A 157 5.27 6.65 -5.25
CA TYR A 157 4.32 6.11 -4.27
C TYR A 157 4.98 5.08 -3.36
N TYR A 158 5.71 4.14 -3.96
CA TYR A 158 6.41 3.10 -3.22
C TYR A 158 7.48 3.68 -2.30
N GLU A 159 8.21 4.68 -2.77
CA GLU A 159 9.21 5.38 -1.97
C GLU A 159 8.56 6.15 -0.81
N THR A 160 7.49 6.91 -1.07
CA THR A 160 6.73 7.64 -0.04
C THR A 160 6.25 6.69 1.06
N TYR A 161 5.58 5.58 0.67
CA TYR A 161 5.08 4.58 1.61
C TYR A 161 6.22 3.95 2.42
N ARG A 162 7.26 3.48 1.74
CA ARG A 162 8.44 2.86 2.36
C ARG A 162 9.09 3.79 3.38
N THR A 163 9.31 5.05 3.03
CA THR A 163 9.93 6.03 3.91
C THR A 163 9.08 6.32 5.15
N LEU A 164 7.75 6.39 5.01
CA LEU A 164 6.86 6.57 6.15
C LEU A 164 6.95 5.39 7.12
N VAL A 165 6.89 4.17 6.59
CA VAL A 165 7.02 2.94 7.39
C VAL A 165 8.38 2.87 8.07
N GLN A 166 9.48 3.13 7.36
CA GLN A 166 10.84 3.09 7.90
C GLN A 166 11.06 4.14 9.01
N ASN A 167 10.36 5.27 8.93
CA ASN A 167 10.43 6.35 9.90
C ASN A 167 9.41 6.21 11.04
N GLN A 168 8.79 5.03 11.23
CA GLN A 168 7.79 4.78 12.28
C GLN A 168 6.59 5.74 12.20
N LYS A 169 6.22 6.13 10.97
CA LYS A 169 5.03 6.94 10.65
C LYS A 169 3.95 6.05 10.03
N GLU A 170 3.72 4.86 10.56
CA GLU A 170 2.81 3.86 9.99
C GLU A 170 1.37 4.38 9.91
N SER A 171 0.92 5.09 10.95
CA SER A 171 -0.43 5.71 10.94
C SER A 171 -0.56 6.72 9.80
N LEU A 172 0.48 7.50 9.53
CA LEU A 172 0.49 8.46 8.42
C LEU A 172 0.44 7.73 7.07
N SER A 173 1.21 6.64 6.90
CA SER A 173 1.15 5.84 5.68
C SER A 173 -0.23 5.23 5.43
N LEU A 174 -0.93 4.78 6.48
CA LEU A 174 -2.27 4.23 6.36
C LEU A 174 -3.27 5.29 5.89
N LEU A 175 -3.17 6.52 6.39
CA LEU A 175 -3.99 7.64 5.94
C LEU A 175 -3.76 7.98 4.46
N VAL A 176 -2.50 7.97 4.00
CA VAL A 176 -2.15 8.19 2.58
C VAL A 176 -2.72 7.08 1.70
N VAL A 177 -2.52 5.81 2.07
CA VAL A 177 -3.04 4.66 1.31
C VAL A 177 -4.57 4.71 1.24
N ALA A 178 -5.23 5.03 2.35
CA ALA A 178 -6.68 5.13 2.40
C ALA A 178 -7.23 6.27 1.54
N GLY A 179 -6.61 7.46 1.58
CA GLY A 179 -6.99 8.56 0.70
C GLY A 179 -6.85 8.21 -0.79
N SER A 180 -5.77 7.52 -1.15
CA SER A 180 -5.53 7.04 -2.51
C SER A 180 -6.60 6.03 -2.96
N TRP A 181 -6.95 5.08 -2.09
CA TRP A 181 -8.02 4.11 -2.37
C TRP A 181 -9.39 4.79 -2.52
N ILE A 182 -9.73 5.72 -1.63
CA ILE A 182 -11.00 6.45 -1.66
C ILE A 182 -11.17 7.17 -3.00
N GLU A 183 -10.15 7.91 -3.44
CA GLU A 183 -10.21 8.66 -4.68
C GLU A 183 -10.24 7.75 -5.91
N GLY A 184 -9.47 6.65 -5.91
CA GLY A 184 -9.50 5.65 -6.98
C GLY A 184 -10.88 5.02 -7.17
N VAL A 185 -11.57 4.66 -6.08
CA VAL A 185 -12.96 4.15 -6.11
C VAL A 185 -13.92 5.23 -6.58
N TYR A 186 -13.78 6.46 -6.07
CA TYR A 186 -14.62 7.58 -6.49
C TYR A 186 -14.50 7.85 -7.99
N ILE A 187 -13.29 8.02 -8.53
CA ILE A 187 -13.05 8.25 -9.97
C ILE A 187 -13.66 7.11 -10.80
N THR A 188 -13.43 5.86 -10.39
CA THR A 188 -13.99 4.69 -11.08
C THR A 188 -15.53 4.70 -11.04
N SER A 189 -16.14 5.12 -9.93
CA SER A 189 -17.60 5.22 -9.81
C SER A 189 -18.19 6.30 -10.73
N GLN A 190 -17.53 7.45 -10.87
CA GLN A 190 -17.97 8.52 -11.77
C GLN A 190 -17.88 8.12 -13.25
N ILE A 191 -16.84 7.37 -13.59
CA ILE A 191 -16.69 6.77 -14.93
C ILE A 191 -17.79 5.73 -15.18
N ALA A 192 -18.03 4.84 -14.23
CA ALA A 192 -19.08 3.82 -14.35
C ALA A 192 -20.48 4.42 -14.50
N LEU A 193 -20.75 5.56 -13.84
CA LEU A 193 -22.01 6.28 -13.91
C LEU A 193 -22.27 6.91 -15.28
N THR A 194 -21.23 7.45 -15.91
CA THR A 194 -21.35 8.22 -17.16
C THR A 194 -21.14 7.37 -18.41
N SER A 195 -20.66 6.13 -18.26
CA SER A 195 -20.38 5.22 -19.37
C SER A 195 -21.63 4.52 -19.89
N ARG A 196 -21.76 4.45 -21.22
CA ARG A 196 -22.86 3.74 -21.89
C ARG A 196 -22.82 2.23 -21.62
N ASP A 197 -21.63 1.64 -21.67
CA ASP A 197 -21.37 0.29 -21.18
C ASP A 197 -20.42 0.42 -19.99
N ASN A 198 -20.92 0.04 -18.81
CA ASN A 198 -20.17 0.13 -17.58
C ASN A 198 -19.77 -1.23 -17.00
N THR A 199 -19.93 -2.31 -17.78
CA THR A 199 -19.74 -3.69 -17.31
C THR A 199 -18.35 -3.91 -16.70
N GLU A 200 -17.30 -3.44 -17.38
CA GLU A 200 -15.92 -3.60 -16.90
C GLU A 200 -15.62 -2.69 -15.70
N PHE A 201 -16.17 -1.47 -15.66
CA PHE A 201 -16.00 -0.58 -14.51
C PHE A 201 -16.68 -1.12 -13.25
N ILE A 202 -17.86 -1.75 -13.39
CA ILE A 202 -18.54 -2.43 -12.28
C ILE A 202 -17.72 -3.61 -11.76
N LYS A 203 -17.05 -4.38 -12.63
CA LYS A 203 -16.12 -5.43 -12.20
C LYS A 203 -14.91 -4.85 -11.45
N ILE A 204 -14.31 -3.77 -11.98
CA ILE A 204 -13.18 -3.09 -11.32
C ILE A 204 -13.59 -2.62 -9.92
N LEU A 205 -14.77 -2.03 -9.78
CA LEU A 205 -15.32 -1.61 -8.48
C LEU A 205 -15.59 -2.79 -7.54
N ALA A 206 -16.14 -3.90 -8.04
CA ALA A 206 -16.35 -5.12 -7.25
C ALA A 206 -15.02 -5.67 -6.71
N ASN A 207 -13.97 -5.64 -7.53
CA ASN A 207 -12.63 -6.08 -7.17
C ASN A 207 -11.94 -5.21 -6.11
N GLN A 208 -12.48 -4.03 -5.78
CA GLN A 208 -11.99 -3.21 -4.66
C GLN A 208 -12.42 -3.74 -3.29
N LYS A 209 -13.25 -4.79 -3.22
CA LYS A 209 -13.58 -5.52 -1.98
C LYS A 209 -12.34 -6.01 -1.24
N ALA A 210 -11.44 -6.70 -1.94
CA ALA A 210 -10.24 -7.28 -1.32
C ALA A 210 -9.23 -6.20 -0.88
N PRO A 211 -8.91 -5.18 -1.71
CA PRO A 211 -8.13 -4.01 -1.29
C PRO A 211 -8.70 -3.31 -0.04
N LEU A 212 -10.00 -3.08 0.03
CA LEU A 212 -10.61 -2.47 1.22
C LEU A 212 -10.48 -3.36 2.46
N ALA A 213 -10.74 -4.67 2.31
CA ALA A 213 -10.60 -5.61 3.42
C ALA A 213 -9.17 -5.61 3.96
N LYS A 214 -8.17 -5.61 3.06
CA LYS A 214 -6.75 -5.54 3.45
C LYS A 214 -6.40 -4.21 4.11
N LEU A 215 -6.92 -3.09 3.60
CA LEU A 215 -6.72 -1.78 4.22
C LEU A 215 -7.29 -1.74 5.64
N MET A 216 -8.52 -2.21 5.85
CA MET A 216 -9.16 -2.27 7.17
C MET A 216 -8.39 -3.19 8.13
N GLU A 217 -7.89 -4.32 7.64
CA GLU A 217 -7.00 -5.23 8.40
C GLU A 217 -5.74 -4.50 8.88
N LEU A 218 -5.07 -3.75 8.00
CA LEU A 218 -3.85 -3.02 8.32
C LEU A 218 -4.08 -1.81 9.23
N MET A 219 -5.27 -1.21 9.21
CA MET A 219 -5.64 -0.12 10.12
C MET A 219 -6.01 -0.62 11.51
N THR A 220 -6.45 -1.88 11.65
CA THR A 220 -6.94 -2.45 12.92
C THR A 220 -5.93 -2.36 14.07
N PRO A 221 -4.62 -2.69 13.89
CA PRO A 221 -3.61 -2.53 14.94
C PRO A 221 -3.35 -1.09 15.39
N ARG A 222 -3.83 -0.10 14.61
CA ARG A 222 -3.66 1.33 14.85
C ARG A 222 -4.99 2.03 15.16
N ALA A 223 -6.03 1.27 15.49
CA ALA A 223 -7.35 1.79 15.83
C ALA A 223 -7.36 2.59 17.16
N ASP A 224 -6.27 2.57 17.92
CA ASP A 224 -6.01 3.44 19.08
C ASP A 224 -5.68 4.89 18.67
N VAL A 225 -5.20 5.10 17.45
CA VAL A 225 -4.94 6.43 16.90
C VAL A 225 -6.27 7.04 16.42
N PRO A 226 -6.73 8.18 16.99
CA PRO A 226 -8.05 8.75 16.69
C PRO A 226 -8.29 8.99 15.20
N GLU A 227 -7.28 9.48 14.49
CA GLU A 227 -7.34 9.79 13.05
C GLU A 227 -7.54 8.53 12.21
N VAL A 228 -6.89 7.43 12.58
CA VAL A 228 -7.04 6.12 11.90
C VAL A 228 -8.42 5.56 12.20
N LYS A 229 -8.86 5.61 13.47
CA LYS A 229 -10.18 5.13 13.88
C LYS A 229 -11.31 5.87 13.17
N GLU A 230 -11.22 7.20 13.09
CA GLU A 230 -12.19 8.03 12.39
C GLU A 230 -12.32 7.62 10.91
N LEU A 231 -11.19 7.39 10.23
CA LEU A 231 -11.20 6.96 8.84
C LEU A 231 -11.74 5.53 8.66
N MET A 232 -11.43 4.62 9.59
CA MET A 232 -12.06 3.28 9.60
C MET A 232 -13.58 3.38 9.74
N ASP A 233 -14.08 4.27 10.60
CA ASP A 233 -15.51 4.48 10.80
C ASP A 233 -16.18 5.05 9.56
N MET A 234 -15.52 5.95 8.84
CA MET A 234 -15.98 6.45 7.54
C MET A 234 -16.03 5.35 6.47
N LEU A 235 -15.10 4.39 6.49
CA LEU A 235 -15.03 3.29 5.53
C LEU A 235 -15.95 2.11 5.86
N ALA A 236 -16.40 1.97 7.12
CA ALA A 236 -17.23 0.85 7.57
C ALA A 236 -18.55 0.68 6.79
N PRO A 237 -19.31 1.74 6.44
CA PRO A 237 -20.50 1.61 5.59
C PRO A 237 -20.17 1.01 4.21
N ILE A 238 -19.05 1.41 3.61
CA ILE A 238 -18.59 0.90 2.33
C ILE A 238 -18.18 -0.57 2.45
N GLN A 239 -17.48 -0.93 3.53
CA GLN A 239 -17.14 -2.33 3.83
C GLN A 239 -18.40 -3.19 3.98
N ALA A 240 -19.45 -2.67 4.62
CA ALA A 240 -20.73 -3.38 4.76
C ALA A 240 -21.43 -3.63 3.42
N ILE A 241 -21.28 -2.74 2.43
CA ILE A 241 -21.76 -2.96 1.06
C ILE A 241 -20.96 -4.10 0.42
N TYR A 242 -19.63 -4.04 0.46
CA TYR A 242 -18.76 -5.06 -0.11
C TYR A 242 -18.95 -6.46 0.50
N ASN A 243 -19.25 -6.54 1.80
CA ASN A 243 -19.53 -7.81 2.47
C ASN A 243 -20.75 -8.54 1.88
N LYS A 244 -21.68 -7.82 1.22
CA LYS A 244 -22.87 -8.38 0.55
C LYS A 244 -22.64 -8.69 -0.93
N VAL A 245 -21.47 -8.37 -1.47
CA VAL A 245 -21.14 -8.66 -2.88
C VAL A 245 -20.78 -10.13 -3.02
N GLU A 246 -21.56 -10.83 -3.84
CA GLU A 246 -21.36 -12.23 -4.22
C GLU A 246 -20.86 -12.30 -5.67
N GLY A 247 -19.75 -12.98 -5.91
CA GLY A 247 -19.13 -13.08 -7.23
C GLY A 247 -18.29 -11.85 -7.63
N GLU A 248 -18.20 -11.58 -8.94
CA GLU A 248 -17.23 -10.64 -9.53
C GLU A 248 -17.84 -9.30 -9.97
N LYS A 249 -19.11 -9.04 -9.64
CA LYS A 249 -19.83 -7.82 -10.06
C LYS A 249 -20.73 -7.28 -8.96
N LEU A 250 -20.89 -5.96 -8.94
CA LEU A 250 -21.92 -5.30 -8.13
C LEU A 250 -23.27 -5.40 -8.83
N THR A 251 -24.34 -5.59 -8.07
CA THR A 251 -25.70 -5.31 -8.56
C THR A 251 -25.90 -3.80 -8.74
N ASN A 252 -26.93 -3.38 -9.48
CA ASN A 252 -27.24 -1.95 -9.64
C ASN A 252 -27.48 -1.24 -8.30
N ASP A 253 -28.19 -1.89 -7.37
CA ASP A 253 -28.45 -1.36 -6.02
C ASP A 253 -27.15 -1.23 -5.21
N GLN A 254 -26.26 -2.23 -5.27
CA GLN A 254 -24.96 -2.18 -4.61
C GLN A 254 -24.07 -1.08 -5.20
N PHE A 255 -24.07 -0.93 -6.52
CA PHE A 255 -23.32 0.13 -7.20
C PHE A 255 -23.82 1.53 -6.80
N GLN A 256 -25.13 1.76 -6.79
CA GLN A 256 -25.71 3.04 -6.37
C GLN A 256 -25.34 3.38 -4.92
N LYS A 257 -25.49 2.43 -3.99
CA LYS A 257 -25.11 2.60 -2.58
C LYS A 257 -23.62 2.85 -2.41
N LEU A 258 -22.77 2.12 -3.15
CA LEU A 258 -21.32 2.30 -3.12
C LEU A 258 -20.96 3.72 -3.57
N MET A 259 -21.53 4.17 -4.69
CA MET A 259 -21.31 5.50 -5.23
C MET A 259 -21.75 6.59 -4.24
N GLU A 260 -22.92 6.44 -3.62
CA GLU A 260 -23.41 7.39 -2.62
C GLU A 260 -22.48 7.49 -1.41
N GLU A 261 -22.09 6.35 -0.82
CA GLU A 261 -21.21 6.34 0.35
C GLU A 261 -19.79 6.81 0.02
N ILE A 262 -19.20 6.41 -1.12
CA ILE A 262 -17.85 6.86 -1.48
C ILE A 262 -17.83 8.36 -1.77
N THR A 263 -18.86 8.91 -2.44
CA THR A 263 -18.98 10.35 -2.67
C THR A 263 -19.13 11.11 -1.36
N LYS A 264 -19.94 10.60 -0.43
CA LYS A 264 -20.11 11.20 0.91
C LYS A 264 -18.79 11.21 1.69
N VAL A 265 -18.07 10.08 1.73
CA VAL A 265 -16.77 9.97 2.41
C VAL A 265 -15.77 10.94 1.80
N ARG A 266 -15.64 10.94 0.47
CA ARG A 266 -14.73 11.85 -0.25
C ARG A 266 -15.04 13.31 0.07
N ASN A 267 -16.30 13.71 -0.01
CA ASN A 267 -16.71 15.10 0.23
C ASN A 267 -16.47 15.56 1.67
N ALA A 268 -16.37 14.64 2.64
CA ALA A 268 -15.98 14.99 4.00
C ALA A 268 -14.47 15.22 4.16
N LEU A 269 -13.66 14.83 3.18
CA LEU A 269 -12.19 14.86 3.22
C LEU A 269 -11.56 15.96 2.36
N VAL A 270 -12.26 16.46 1.33
CA VAL A 270 -11.75 17.42 0.34
C VAL A 270 -12.10 18.87 0.60
#